data_AF-A0AAW2NGY9-F1
#
_entry.id   AF-A0AAW2NGY9-F1
#
_cell.length_a   1.000
_cell.length_b   1.000
_cell.length_c   1.000
_cell.angle_alpha   90.00
_cell.angle_beta   90.00
_cell.angle_gamma   90.00
#
_symmetry.space_group_name_H-M   'P 1'
#
loop_
_entity.id
_entity.type
_entity.pdbx_description
1 polymer ?
#
loop_
_entity_poly.entity_id
_entity_poly.type
_entity_poly.pdbx_seq_one_letter_code
_entity_poly.pdbx_strand_id
1 'polypeptide(L)' 'GTKSDWKRCNKSLTYEEDVSSVFKHHQLLSDKGFQALAYSGDHDMLIPYMSTLKWIRGLNLTLDDDWRPWTVDGQVADTQ' A
#
# COMPACT_ATOMS: atom_id res chain seq x y z
N GLY A 1 18.36 -31.58 20.80
CA GLY A 1 18.73 -30.51 19.86
C GLY A 1 18.04 -29.24 20.28
N THR A 2 18.77 -28.14 20.45
CA THR A 2 18.23 -26.83 20.84
C THR A 2 17.62 -26.15 19.61
N LYS A 3 16.32 -25.87 19.63
CA LYS A 3 15.70 -24.95 18.67
C LYS A 3 15.97 -23.52 19.16
N SER A 4 16.52 -22.66 18.31
CA SER A 4 16.63 -21.23 18.60
C SER A 4 15.25 -20.57 18.53
N ASP A 5 15.04 -19.53 19.34
CA ASP A 5 13.80 -18.74 19.30
C ASP A 5 13.63 -18.01 17.97
N TRP A 6 12.40 -18.01 17.46
CA TRP A 6 12.07 -17.26 16.25
C TRP A 6 12.16 -15.75 16.50
N LYS A 7 12.79 -15.03 15.56
CA LYS A 7 12.90 -13.56 15.57
C LYS A 7 12.11 -12.99 14.40
N ARG A 8 11.26 -11.98 14.68
CA ARG A 8 10.37 -11.36 13.67
C ARG A 8 11.11 -10.68 12.54
N CYS A 9 12.16 -9.90 12.86
CA CYS A 9 12.98 -9.20 11.88
C CYS A 9 14.46 -9.34 12.26
N ASN A 10 15.32 -9.64 11.29
CA ASN A 10 16.76 -9.62 11.47
C ASN A 10 17.32 -8.26 11.02
N LYS A 11 17.64 -7.39 11.98
CA LYS A 11 18.16 -6.04 11.71
C LYS A 11 19.67 -6.02 11.37
N SER A 12 20.35 -7.16 11.41
CA SER A 12 21.78 -7.27 11.08
C SER A 12 22.02 -7.59 9.60
N LEU A 13 20.96 -7.79 8.81
CA LEU A 13 21.09 -7.99 7.37
C LEU A 13 21.52 -6.68 6.70
N THR A 14 22.54 -6.75 5.85
CA THR A 14 22.91 -5.67 4.94
C THR A 14 21.89 -5.59 3.82
N TYR A 15 21.25 -4.44 3.67
CA TYR A 15 20.31 -4.14 2.59
C TYR A 15 20.69 -2.79 1.97
N GLU A 16 20.75 -2.72 0.65
CA GLU A 16 21.00 -1.50 -0.11
C GLU A 16 19.66 -0.98 -0.65
N GLU A 17 19.36 0.29 -0.36
CA GLU A 17 18.17 0.97 -0.86
C GLU A 17 18.50 1.64 -2.21
N ASP A 18 18.45 0.87 -3.30
CA ASP A 18 18.77 1.32 -4.66
C ASP A 18 17.54 1.79 -5.46
N VAL A 19 16.33 1.50 -4.97
CA VAL A 19 15.05 1.92 -5.59
C VAL A 19 14.38 3.00 -4.76
N SER A 20 14.43 4.24 -5.23
CA SER A 20 13.81 5.39 -4.55
C SER A 20 12.29 5.51 -4.78
N SER A 21 11.76 4.91 -5.85
CA SER A 21 10.32 4.92 -6.15
C SER A 21 9.89 3.83 -7.11
N VAL A 22 8.74 3.21 -6.82
CA VAL A 22 8.07 2.24 -7.71
C VAL A 22 6.93 2.86 -8.53
N PHE A 23 6.80 4.19 -8.52
CA PHE A 23 5.69 4.91 -9.18
C PHE A 23 5.61 4.60 -10.68
N LYS A 24 6.73 4.70 -11.41
CA LYS A 24 6.78 4.37 -12.85
C LYS A 24 6.42 2.92 -13.14
N HIS A 25 6.75 1.99 -12.24
CA HIS A 25 6.38 0.59 -12.40
C HIS A 25 4.86 0.42 -12.33
N HIS A 26 4.19 1.14 -11.42
CA HIS A 26 2.74 1.08 -11.31
C HIS A 26 2.04 1.72 -12.52
N GLN A 27 2.58 2.82 -13.06
CA GLN A 27 2.09 3.37 -14.33
C GLN A 27 2.16 2.32 -15.46
N LEU A 28 3.31 1.66 -15.62
CA LEU A 28 3.50 0.62 -16.63
C LEU A 28 2.56 -0.58 -16.44
N LEU A 29 2.24 -0.96 -15.20
CA LEU A 29 1.32 -2.05 -14.91
C LEU A 29 -0.13 -1.64 -15.20
N SER A 30 -0.52 -0.41 -14.85
CA SER A 30 -1.83 0.16 -15.20
C SER A 30 -2.01 0.26 -16.72
N ASP A 31 -1.00 0.73 -17.47
CA ASP A 31 -1.04 0.82 -18.93
C ASP A 31 -1.22 -0.55 -19.61
N LYS A 32 -0.76 -1.62 -18.95
CA LYS A 32 -0.94 -3.01 -19.40
C LYS A 32 -2.28 -3.62 -18.98
N GLY A 33 -3.11 -2.89 -18.24
CA GLY A 33 -4.43 -3.35 -17.78
C GLY A 33 -4.40 -4.27 -16.57
N PHE A 34 -3.31 -4.29 -15.79
CA PHE A 34 -3.30 -5.06 -14.54
C PHE A 34 -4.12 -4.37 -13.45
N GLN A 35 -4.91 -5.16 -12.73
CA GLN A 35 -5.68 -4.70 -11.57
C GLN A 35 -4.78 -4.65 -10.34
N ALA A 36 -4.87 -3.56 -9.58
CA ALA A 36 -4.15 -3.36 -8.33
C ALA A 36 -5.11 -2.88 -7.23
N LEU A 37 -4.87 -3.33 -6.01
CA LEU A 37 -5.54 -2.84 -4.80
C LEU A 37 -4.48 -2.20 -3.89
N ALA A 38 -4.59 -0.90 -3.68
CA ALA A 38 -3.79 -0.17 -2.70
C ALA A 38 -4.67 0.17 -1.50
N TYR A 39 -4.27 -0.22 -0.30
CA TYR A 39 -4.97 0.05 0.96
C TYR A 39 -3.99 0.62 1.98
N SER A 40 -4.49 1.42 2.92
CA SER A 40 -3.68 2.03 3.97
C SER A 40 -4.49 2.15 5.25
N GLY A 41 -3.91 1.76 6.39
CA GLY A 41 -4.55 2.00 7.68
C GLY A 41 -4.54 3.50 8.01
N ASP A 42 -5.68 4.02 8.45
CA ASP A 42 -5.88 5.42 8.82
C ASP A 42 -5.09 5.85 10.07
N HIS A 43 -4.74 4.89 10.93
CA HIS A 43 -3.96 5.08 12.15
C HIS A 43 -2.45 4.80 11.98
N ASP A 44 -1.96 4.43 10.80
CA ASP A 44 -0.51 4.30 10.58
C ASP A 44 0.15 5.68 10.51
N MET A 45 1.10 5.93 11.41
CA MET A 45 1.89 7.16 11.43
C MET A 45 3.23 7.05 10.71
N LEU A 46 3.73 5.83 10.46
CA LEU A 46 4.99 5.63 9.75
C LEU A 46 4.80 5.86 8.25
N ILE A 47 3.73 5.31 7.68
CA ILE A 47 3.30 5.56 6.29
C ILE A 47 1.83 6.00 6.31
N PRO A 48 1.54 7.31 6.50
CA PRO A 48 0.17 7.79 6.63
C PRO A 48 -0.66 7.58 5.37
N TYR A 49 -1.96 7.31 5.54
CA TYR A 49 -2.88 7.12 4.40
C TYR A 49 -2.89 8.30 3.42
N MET A 50 -2.68 9.52 3.92
CA MET A 50 -2.57 10.74 3.10
C MET A 50 -1.45 10.65 2.06
N SER A 51 -0.34 9.97 2.38
CA SER A 51 0.76 9.73 1.45
C SER A 51 0.33 8.78 0.33
N THR A 52 -0.35 7.69 0.68
CA THR A 52 -0.93 6.74 -0.27
C THR A 52 -1.98 7.41 -1.17
N LEU A 53 -2.89 8.20 -0.59
CA LEU A 53 -3.90 8.95 -1.34
C LEU A 53 -3.27 9.92 -2.35
N LYS A 54 -2.24 10.66 -1.93
CA LYS A 54 -1.49 11.56 -2.83
C LYS A 54 -0.79 10.78 -3.95
N TRP A 55 -0.22 9.62 -3.63
CA TRP A 55 0.44 8.74 -4.60
C TRP A 55 -0.55 8.21 -5.64
N ILE A 56 -1.73 7.72 -5.23
CA ILE A 56 -2.80 7.24 -6.14
C ILE A 56 -3.25 8.36 -7.07
N ARG A 57 -3.54 9.56 -6.53
CA ARG A 57 -3.91 10.73 -7.35
C ARG A 57 -2.82 11.12 -8.35
N GLY A 58 -1.55 10.91 -7.98
CA GLY A 58 -0.41 11.15 -8.85
C GLY A 58 -0.40 10.26 -10.10
N LEU A 59 -0.92 9.02 -10.02
CA LEU A 59 -0.97 8.10 -11.17
C LEU A 59 -1.85 8.62 -12.31
N ASN A 60 -2.72 9.60 -12.05
CA ASN A 60 -3.59 10.25 -13.04
C ASN A 60 -4.45 9.25 -13.83
N LEU A 61 -5.00 8.26 -13.11
CA LEU A 61 -5.94 7.28 -13.64
C LEU A 61 -7.33 7.90 -13.81
N THR A 62 -8.14 7.32 -14.70
CA THR A 62 -9.56 7.69 -14.82
C THR A 62 -10.33 7.19 -13.60
N LEU A 63 -11.13 8.08 -13.00
CA LEU A 63 -12.03 7.72 -11.91
C LEU A 63 -13.26 7.01 -12.49
N ASP A 64 -13.48 5.77 -12.09
CA ASP A 64 -14.66 4.99 -12.49
C ASP A 64 -15.82 5.16 -11.48
N ASP A 65 -15.50 5.31 -10.20
CA ASP A 65 -16.46 5.46 -9.11
C ASP A 65 -15.91 6.43 -8.05
N ASP A 66 -16.82 7.18 -7.40
CA ASP A 66 -16.45 8.13 -6.36
C ASP A 66 -16.16 7.42 -5.03
N TRP A 67 -15.39 8.10 -4.17
CA TRP A 67 -15.07 7.59 -2.83
C TRP A 67 -16.33 7.33 -2.00
N ARG A 68 -16.47 6.12 -1.47
CA ARG A 68 -17.63 5.68 -0.67
C ARG A 68 -17.21 4.81 0.52
N PRO A 69 -17.99 4.81 1.61
CA PRO A 69 -17.76 3.88 2.70
C PRO A 69 -17.97 2.43 2.24
N TRP A 70 -17.10 1.52 2.67
CA TRP A 70 -17.37 0.09 2.61
C TRP A 70 -17.79 -0.40 4.00
N THR A 71 -18.76 -1.31 4.05
CA THR A 71 -19.36 -1.77 5.29
C THR A 71 -19.18 -3.26 5.48
N VAL A 72 -18.97 -3.66 6.74
CA VAL A 72 -18.95 -5.05 7.20
C VAL A 72 -19.87 -5.16 8.39
N ASP A 73 -20.81 -6.11 8.35
CA ASP A 73 -21.78 -6.35 9.43
C ASP A 73 -22.54 -5.09 9.88
N GLY A 74 -22.86 -4.20 8.92
CA GLY A 74 -23.58 -2.95 9.17
C GLY A 74 -22.74 -1.82 9.77
N GLN A 75 -21.43 -2.00 9.91
CA GLN A 75 -20.50 -0.97 10.39
C GLN A 75 -19.61 -0.48 9.26
N VAL A 76 -19.25 0.81 9.28
CA VAL A 76 -18.25 1.37 8.36
C VAL A 76 -16.90 0.80 8.74
N ALA A 77 -16.30 0.07 7.82
CA ALA A 77 -15.00 -0.53 8.06
C ALA A 77 -13.86 0.40 7.60
N ASP A 78 -14.02 1.09 6.46
CA ASP A 78 -13.17 2.18 5.96
C ASP A 78 -13.81 2.79 4.68
N THR A 79 -13.09 3.58 3.89
CA THR A 79 -13.51 4.24 2.65
C THR A 79 -12.76 3.67 1.43
N GLN A 80 -13.48 3.44 0.34
CA GLN A 80 -12.98 2.95 -0.95
C GLN A 80 -13.18 3.99 -2.04
#